data_AF-A0A9E5SUN1-F1
#
_entry.id   AF-A0A9E5SUN1-F1
#
_cell.length_a   1.000
_cell.length_b   1.000
_cell.length_c   1.000
_cell.angle_alpha   90.00
_cell.angle_beta   90.00
_cell.angle_gamma   90.00
#
_symmetry.space_group_name_H-M   'P 1'
#
loop_
_entity.id
_entity.type
_entity.pdbx_description
1 polymer ?
#
loop_
_entity_poly.entity_id
_entity_poly.type
_entity_poly.pdbx_seq_one_letter_code
_entity_poly.pdbx_strand_id
1 'polypeptide(L)'
;MGIHFATQAQVSANEENVLPAAAGSSAAPDALAGRLVVVDAGHGGFDPGTSGADGTREDELNLEVAAYLKTALESYGAQVIMTRSAKNALADTKEEDMAERRRIITESQSDIVVSIHMN
;
A
#
# COMPACT_ATOMS: atom_id res chain seq x y z
N MET A 1 7.07 -29.78 -59.14
CA MET A 1 7.84 -30.74 -58.32
C MET A 1 7.96 -30.16 -56.91
N GLY A 2 7.69 -30.96 -55.87
CA GLY A 2 8.10 -30.67 -54.50
C GLY A 2 7.11 -29.88 -53.63
N ILE A 3 6.12 -30.59 -53.10
CA ILE A 3 5.46 -30.27 -51.82
C ILE A 3 6.50 -30.27 -50.68
N HIS A 4 6.37 -29.36 -49.71
CA HIS A 4 6.78 -29.63 -48.33
C HIS A 4 5.91 -28.79 -47.39
N PHE A 5 5.05 -29.50 -46.67
CA PHE A 5 4.30 -29.05 -45.49
C PHE A 5 4.93 -29.76 -44.29
N ALA A 6 5.34 -29.02 -43.26
CA ALA A 6 5.77 -29.52 -41.95
C ALA A 6 5.38 -28.46 -40.91
N THR A 7 4.27 -28.62 -40.20
CA THR A 7 4.12 -29.15 -38.82
C THR A 7 4.72 -28.27 -37.71
N GLN A 8 3.91 -28.07 -36.67
CA GLN A 8 4.13 -27.26 -35.47
C GLN A 8 5.45 -27.52 -34.72
N ALA A 9 5.96 -26.49 -34.06
CA ALA A 9 6.62 -26.60 -32.76
C ALA A 9 6.37 -25.31 -31.95
N GLN A 10 5.87 -25.48 -30.74
CA GLN A 10 5.51 -24.44 -29.78
C GLN A 10 6.72 -24.00 -28.92
N VAL A 11 6.49 -22.90 -28.20
CA VAL A 11 7.06 -22.44 -26.92
C VAL A 11 8.54 -22.01 -26.89
N SER A 12 8.75 -20.73 -26.61
CA SER A 12 9.62 -20.36 -25.49
C SER A 12 9.04 -19.11 -24.84
N ALA A 13 8.48 -19.31 -23.65
CA ALA A 13 8.00 -18.25 -22.80
C ALA A 13 9.20 -17.48 -22.26
N ASN A 14 9.22 -16.17 -22.47
CA ASN A 14 9.96 -15.26 -21.62
C ASN A 14 8.96 -14.70 -20.62
N GLU A 15 8.76 -15.47 -19.56
CA GLU A 15 8.12 -15.04 -18.33
C GLU A 15 9.03 -14.00 -17.68
N GLU A 16 8.89 -12.72 -18.06
CA GLU A 16 9.15 -11.66 -17.10
C GLU A 16 8.16 -11.86 -15.96
N ASN A 17 8.72 -12.15 -14.79
CA ASN A 17 8.08 -12.41 -13.51
C ASN A 17 7.18 -11.25 -13.09
N VAL A 18 6.02 -11.12 -13.73
CA VAL A 18 4.86 -10.44 -13.17
C VAL A 18 4.28 -11.42 -12.18
N LEU A 19 4.54 -11.17 -10.89
CA LEU A 19 3.88 -11.88 -9.81
C LEU A 19 2.40 -11.99 -10.16
N PRO A 20 1.82 -13.20 -10.23
CA PRO A 20 0.40 -13.34 -10.54
C PRO A 20 -0.34 -12.56 -9.47
N ALA A 21 -1.09 -11.53 -9.90
CA ALA A 21 -2.04 -10.85 -9.05
C ALA A 21 -2.86 -11.95 -8.38
N ALA A 22 -2.69 -12.10 -7.06
CA ALA A 22 -3.46 -13.05 -6.29
C ALA A 22 -4.92 -12.83 -6.68
N ALA A 23 -5.60 -13.91 -7.09
CA ALA A 23 -7.03 -13.90 -7.39
C ALA A 23 -7.80 -13.56 -6.11
N GLY A 24 -7.81 -12.28 -5.76
CA GLY A 24 -8.62 -11.70 -4.72
C GLY A 24 -10.05 -11.64 -5.23
N SER A 25 -10.97 -12.18 -4.43
CA SER A 25 -12.42 -12.06 -4.61
C SER A 25 -12.78 -10.74 -5.29
N SER A 26 -13.53 -10.77 -6.39
CA SER A 26 -14.04 -9.58 -7.06
C SER A 26 -15.03 -8.88 -6.15
N ALA A 27 -14.52 -8.16 -5.15
CA ALA A 27 -15.31 -7.20 -4.41
C ALA A 27 -15.91 -6.27 -5.46
N ALA A 28 -17.22 -6.07 -5.38
CA ALA A 28 -17.90 -5.13 -6.25
C ALA A 28 -17.18 -3.76 -6.16
N PRO A 29 -17.14 -2.98 -7.25
CA PRO A 29 -16.42 -1.69 -7.29
C PRO A 29 -16.83 -0.69 -6.18
N ASP A 30 -17.96 -0.93 -5.51
CA ASP A 30 -18.48 -0.10 -4.42
C ASP A 30 -18.63 -0.87 -3.08
N ALA A 31 -17.90 -1.97 -2.88
CA ALA A 31 -18.02 -2.82 -1.69
C ALA A 31 -17.76 -2.07 -0.36
N LEU A 32 -17.04 -0.95 -0.41
CA LEU A 32 -16.73 -0.09 0.74
C LEU A 32 -17.42 1.28 0.68
N ALA A 33 -18.41 1.46 -0.21
CA ALA A 33 -19.14 2.72 -0.30
C ALA A 33 -19.73 3.15 1.04
N GLY A 34 -19.51 4.44 1.37
CA GLY A 34 -19.96 5.04 2.63
C GLY A 34 -19.08 4.73 3.85
N ARG A 35 -17.97 3.99 3.68
CA ARG A 35 -16.99 3.77 4.75
C ARG A 35 -15.89 4.80 4.71
N LEU A 36 -15.46 5.24 5.90
CA LEU A 36 -14.30 6.07 6.10
C LEU A 36 -13.19 5.25 6.76
N VAL A 37 -12.03 5.15 6.10
CA VAL A 37 -10.87 4.41 6.59
C VAL A 37 -9.72 5.38 6.83
N VAL A 38 -9.10 5.31 8.01
CA VAL A 38 -7.80 5.95 8.24
C VAL A 38 -6.70 4.96 7.95
N VAL A 39 -5.76 5.35 7.09
CA VAL A 39 -4.53 4.61 6.83
C VAL A 39 -3.37 5.36 7.48
N ASP A 40 -2.75 4.73 8.47
CA ASP A 40 -1.63 5.28 9.21
C ASP A 40 -0.30 4.72 8.69
N ALA A 41 0.48 5.55 8.02
CA ALA A 41 1.82 5.19 7.56
C ALA A 41 2.80 5.36 8.72
N GLY A 42 3.18 4.28 9.41
CA GLY A 42 4.03 4.33 10.60
C GLY A 42 5.36 5.05 10.36
N HIS A 43 5.93 5.63 11.43
CA HIS A 43 7.20 6.36 11.41
C HIS A 43 7.21 7.58 10.46
N GLY A 44 8.37 8.18 10.20
CA GLY A 44 8.53 9.31 9.27
C GLY A 44 9.67 10.25 9.68
N GLY A 45 10.37 10.81 8.69
CA GLY A 45 11.35 11.88 8.89
C GLY A 45 12.48 11.48 9.84
N PHE A 46 12.45 12.03 11.06
CA PHE A 46 13.45 11.81 12.10
C PHE A 46 13.37 10.41 12.74
N ASP A 47 12.21 9.76 12.65
CA ASP A 47 12.00 8.39 13.10
C ASP A 47 11.96 7.50 11.85
N PRO A 48 13.06 6.85 11.45
CA PRO A 48 13.07 5.95 10.29
C PRO A 48 12.41 4.59 10.56
N GLY A 49 12.10 4.29 11.83
CA GLY A 49 11.77 2.94 12.27
C GLY A 49 12.95 1.98 12.14
N THR A 50 12.65 0.73 11.79
CA THR A 50 13.65 -0.30 11.52
C THR A 50 14.36 -0.04 10.19
N SER A 51 15.65 -0.39 10.09
CA SER A 51 16.39 -0.37 8.83
C SER A 51 16.84 -1.77 8.45
N GLY A 52 16.64 -2.12 7.18
CA GLY A 52 17.16 -3.36 6.59
C GLY A 52 18.69 -3.38 6.55
N ALA A 53 19.27 -4.55 6.36
CA ALA A 53 20.73 -4.72 6.25
C ALA A 53 21.34 -3.95 5.06
N ASP A 54 20.52 -3.63 4.07
CA ASP A 54 20.87 -2.83 2.88
C ASP A 54 20.62 -1.32 3.05
N GLY A 55 20.13 -0.89 4.22
CA GLY A 55 19.79 0.51 4.51
C GLY A 55 18.37 0.92 4.11
N THR A 56 17.54 -0.02 3.64
CA THR A 56 16.12 0.25 3.38
C THR A 56 15.43 0.68 4.66
N ARG A 57 14.71 1.81 4.64
CA ARG A 57 14.03 2.36 5.82
C ARG A 57 12.57 1.93 5.88
N GLU A 58 12.12 1.52 7.07
CA GLU A 58 10.73 1.16 7.34
C GLU A 58 9.76 2.30 7.00
N ASP A 59 10.09 3.54 7.36
CA ASP A 59 9.20 4.68 7.15
C ASP A 59 8.90 4.97 5.67
N GLU A 60 9.87 4.75 4.79
CA GLU A 60 9.69 4.89 3.34
C GLU A 60 8.79 3.79 2.78
N LEU A 61 9.04 2.52 3.15
CA LEU A 61 8.19 1.39 2.76
C LEU A 61 6.75 1.53 3.28
N ASN A 62 6.58 1.95 4.53
CA ASN A 62 5.27 2.19 5.13
C ASN A 62 4.48 3.24 4.33
N LEU A 63 5.14 4.32 3.88
CA LEU A 63 4.49 5.36 3.09
C LEU A 63 4.04 4.84 1.73
N GLU A 64 4.89 4.07 1.04
CA GLU A 64 4.59 3.49 -0.26
C GLU A 64 3.42 2.50 -0.18
N VAL A 65 3.46 1.59 0.79
CA VAL A 65 2.37 0.61 1.01
C VAL A 65 1.08 1.32 1.41
N ALA A 66 1.15 2.36 2.25
CA ALA A 66 -0.02 3.12 2.65
C ALA A 66 -0.66 3.88 1.48
N ALA A 67 0.15 4.44 0.58
CA ALA A 67 -0.34 5.09 -0.64
C ALA A 67 -1.01 4.08 -1.59
N TYR A 68 -0.40 2.90 -1.77
CA TYR A 68 -1.00 1.82 -2.55
C TYR A 68 -2.34 1.37 -1.95
N LEU A 69 -2.38 1.14 -0.63
CA LEU A 69 -3.60 0.75 0.08
C LEU A 69 -4.69 1.81 -0.05
N LYS A 70 -4.35 3.11 0.06
CA LYS A 70 -5.29 4.20 -0.17
C LYS A 70 -5.95 4.09 -1.55
N THR A 71 -5.14 3.98 -2.61
CA THR A 71 -5.67 3.87 -3.98
C THR A 71 -6.55 2.63 -4.15
N ALA A 72 -6.15 1.49 -3.59
CA ALA A 72 -6.94 0.28 -3.64
C ALA A 72 -8.29 0.44 -2.91
N LEU A 73 -8.31 0.98 -1.69
CA LEU A 73 -9.53 1.20 -0.92
C LEU A 73 -10.47 2.20 -1.61
N GLU A 74 -9.94 3.30 -2.15
CA GLU A 74 -10.70 4.28 -2.92
C GLU A 74 -11.32 3.65 -4.18
N SER A 75 -10.62 2.71 -4.83
CA SER A 75 -11.15 1.98 -6.00
C SER A 75 -12.32 1.05 -5.67
N TYR A 76 -12.52 0.74 -4.38
CA TYR A 76 -13.69 -0.01 -3.86
C TYR A 76 -14.76 0.91 -3.22
N GLY A 77 -14.65 2.24 -3.41
CA GLY A 77 -15.64 3.22 -2.96
C GLY A 77 -15.45 3.76 -1.54
N ALA A 78 -14.36 3.40 -0.85
CA ALA A 78 -14.06 3.96 0.47
C ALA A 78 -13.60 5.43 0.40
N GLN A 79 -13.92 6.22 1.41
CA GLN A 79 -13.22 7.46 1.69
C GLN A 79 -11.98 7.13 2.54
N VAL A 80 -10.83 7.70 2.19
CA VAL A 80 -9.57 7.40 2.88
C VAL A 80 -8.88 8.67 3.37
N ILE A 81 -8.54 8.69 4.66
CA ILE A 81 -7.67 9.70 5.27
C ILE A 81 -6.34 9.03 5.56
N MET A 82 -5.23 9.64 5.15
CA MET A 82 -3.90 9.21 5.59
C MET A 82 -3.43 10.06 6.75
N THR A 83 -2.78 9.46 7.76
CA THR A 83 -2.17 10.25 8.85
C THR A 83 -1.03 11.12 8.32
N ARG A 84 -0.22 10.60 7.39
CA ARG A 84 0.78 11.36 6.62
C ARG A 84 0.80 10.92 5.16
N SER A 85 1.12 11.86 4.27
CA SER A 85 1.31 11.64 2.83
C SER A 85 2.68 12.07 2.32
N ALA A 86 3.55 12.53 3.22
CA ALA A 86 4.92 12.94 2.94
C ALA A 86 5.92 12.09 3.72
N LYS A 87 7.20 12.20 3.34
CA LYS A 87 8.30 11.49 3.99
C LYS A 87 8.54 11.90 5.46
N ASN A 88 8.09 13.10 5.84
CA ASN A 88 8.33 13.64 7.18
C ASN A 88 7.39 13.01 8.22
N ALA A 89 7.80 13.09 9.49
CA ALA A 89 6.90 12.97 10.63
C ALA A 89 5.89 14.13 10.67
N LEU A 90 4.87 13.99 11.51
CA LEU A 90 3.85 15.00 11.78
C LEU A 90 4.29 16.03 12.83
N ALA A 91 5.34 15.72 13.59
CA ALA A 91 5.95 16.61 14.57
C ALA A 91 7.46 16.35 14.68
N ASP A 92 8.15 17.08 15.55
CA ASP A 92 9.60 16.98 15.74
C ASP A 92 10.00 15.97 16.84
N THR A 93 9.03 15.54 17.66
CA THR A 93 9.23 14.55 18.73
C THR A 93 8.31 13.36 18.58
N LYS A 94 8.70 12.20 19.13
CA LYS A 94 7.92 10.97 19.02
C LYS A 94 6.60 11.05 19.77
N GLU A 95 6.58 11.70 20.93
CA GLU A 95 5.35 11.92 21.68
C GLU A 95 4.34 12.79 20.92
N GLU A 96 4.80 13.88 20.30
CA GLU A 96 3.95 14.80 19.54
C GLU A 96 3.49 14.19 18.21
N ASP A 97 4.35 13.45 17.50
CA ASP A 97 4.00 12.75 16.27
C ASP A 97 2.87 11.74 16.54
N MET A 98 3.02 10.94 17.60
CA MET A 98 1.99 10.01 18.04
C MET A 98 0.72 10.71 18.53
N ALA A 99 0.84 11.90 19.14
CA ALA A 99 -0.32 12.69 19.54
C ALA A 99 -1.11 13.19 18.31
N GLU A 100 -0.43 13.65 17.27
CA GLU A 100 -1.08 14.11 16.05
C GLU A 100 -1.73 12.97 15.28
N ARG A 101 -1.09 11.79 15.19
CA ARG A 101 -1.73 10.58 14.63
C ARG A 101 -3.02 10.22 15.36
N ARG A 102 -2.97 10.21 16.70
CA ARG A 102 -4.17 9.94 17.53
C ARG A 102 -5.24 11.00 17.32
N ARG A 103 -4.86 12.28 17.17
CA ARG A 103 -5.78 13.38 16.89
C ARG A 103 -6.50 13.16 15.56
N ILE A 104 -5.76 12.91 14.47
CA ILE A 104 -6.32 12.61 13.14
C ILE A 104 -7.28 11.42 13.22
N ILE A 105 -6.84 10.31 13.82
CA ILE A 105 -7.67 9.10 13.96
C ILE A 105 -8.96 9.40 14.74
N THR A 106 -8.86 10.07 15.88
CA THR A 106 -10.00 10.30 16.77
C THR A 106 -10.99 11.32 16.19
N GLU A 107 -10.49 12.40 15.60
CA GLU A 107 -11.32 13.45 15.00
C GLU A 107 -11.96 13.02 13.68
N SER A 108 -11.35 12.07 12.96
CA SER A 108 -11.92 11.57 11.69
C SER A 108 -13.25 10.85 11.86
N GLN A 109 -13.52 10.29 13.04
CA GLN A 109 -14.65 9.39 13.28
C GLN A 109 -14.69 8.21 12.28
N SER A 110 -13.53 7.73 11.85
CA SER A 110 -13.40 6.63 10.89
C SER A 110 -14.02 5.33 11.40
N ASP A 111 -14.57 4.53 10.48
CA ASP A 111 -15.05 3.17 10.77
C ASP A 111 -13.89 2.21 11.10
N ILE A 112 -12.76 2.38 10.41
CA ILE A 112 -11.62 1.47 10.44
C ILE A 112 -10.33 2.29 10.44
N VAL A 113 -9.35 1.84 11.22
CA VAL A 113 -7.98 2.33 11.19
C VAL A 113 -7.06 1.18 10.83
N VAL A 114 -6.18 1.40 9.85
CA VAL A 114 -5.14 0.45 9.44
C VAL A 114 -3.80 1.14 9.62
N SER A 115 -2.98 0.67 10.56
CA SER A 115 -1.61 1.14 10.74
C SER A 115 -0.63 0.15 10.11
N ILE A 116 0.33 0.66 9.35
CA ILE A 116 1.29 -0.13 8.57
C ILE A 116 2.68 0.07 9.16
N HIS A 117 3.33 -1.04 9.46
CA HIS A 117 4.68 -1.15 10.02
C HIS A 117 5.42 -2.34 9.41
N MET A 118 6.75 -2.25 9.34
CA MET A 118 7.64 -3.34 8.91
C MET A 118 8.41 -3.86 10.12
N ASN A 119 8.64 -5.17 10.19
CA ASN A 119 9.34 -5.82 11.31
C ASN A 119 10.48 -6.70 10.82
#